data_AF-A0A4P5SJL0-F1
#
_entry.id   AF-A0A4P5SJL0-F1
#
_cell.length_a   1.000
_cell.length_b   1.000
_cell.length_c   1.000
_cell.angle_alpha   90.00
_cell.angle_beta   90.00
_cell.angle_gamma   90.00
#
_symmetry.space_group_name_H-M   'P 1'
#
loop_
_entity.id
_entity.type
_entity.pdbx_description
1 polymer ?
#
loop_
_entity_poly.entity_id
_entity_poly.type
_entity_poly.pdbx_seq_one_letter_code
_entity_poly.pdbx_strand_id
1 'polypeptide(L)'
;MLDQSFGSNFTYVDNENKMSFFLQQVKKVKVIGIDTEFIRCDTYYPILSLIQVAFHDNFNNKKIFIIDCLKKINIQSFLAIISDQDVIKIFHCALQDLQIFFYKTKQRPAAIIDTQLMANFCGFSTNIGYARLVENLFGKKIDKKLQRSDWYKRPLSQKQLEYATLDVFFLNEIYLQLNTILKKNNRQQFYLEEIEKFIDNVVSDNKKNLLKNFFVSKRNTNLGFLLKNLVLWREEQAKNLNVPRQHFMSDQMLYDLAYTRNLPDYITHKIDQRAIDKLSKIFELDLAEKPPFELMEDNDNLLNSKQKIIYLEAKKIIGKIAANENISEQFLLNSFDLKKIIIDPQKFFENSRQIIGEWRYSLIFIELSKLLKNNL
;
A
#
# COMPACT_ATOMS: atom_id res chain seq x y z
N MET A 1 -2.86 21.86 -24.27
CA MET A 1 -3.73 20.67 -24.11
C MET A 1 -3.04 19.52 -24.81
N LEU A 2 -3.16 18.29 -24.31
CA LEU A 2 -2.81 17.12 -25.10
C LEU A 2 -3.60 17.18 -26.41
N ASP A 3 -2.95 16.89 -27.53
CA ASP A 3 -3.64 16.71 -28.80
C ASP A 3 -4.71 15.62 -28.59
N GLN A 4 -5.92 15.80 -29.10
CA GLN A 4 -7.09 14.95 -28.78
C GLN A 4 -6.92 13.47 -29.20
N SER A 5 -5.77 13.09 -29.77
CA SER A 5 -5.45 11.76 -30.31
C SER A 5 -4.77 10.79 -29.34
N PHE A 6 -4.20 11.25 -28.21
CA PHE A 6 -3.41 10.36 -27.33
C PHE A 6 -4.26 9.36 -26.51
N GLY A 7 -5.52 9.68 -26.23
CA GLY A 7 -6.42 8.86 -25.40
C GLY A 7 -7.37 7.94 -26.18
N SER A 8 -7.38 8.00 -27.51
CA SER A 8 -8.38 7.33 -28.34
C SER A 8 -7.93 6.00 -28.97
N ASN A 9 -6.63 5.67 -28.91
CA ASN A 9 -6.09 4.44 -29.49
C ASN A 9 -5.86 3.37 -28.41
N PHE A 10 -6.89 2.56 -28.15
CA PHE A 10 -6.85 1.42 -27.23
C PHE A 10 -7.64 0.23 -27.80
N THR A 11 -7.34 -0.97 -27.30
CA THR A 11 -8.15 -2.18 -27.54
C THR A 11 -9.00 -2.49 -26.31
N TYR A 12 -10.32 -2.41 -26.44
CA TYR A 12 -11.26 -2.79 -25.38
C TYR A 12 -11.49 -4.30 -25.36
N VAL A 13 -11.02 -4.96 -24.30
CA VAL A 13 -11.08 -6.41 -24.09
C VAL A 13 -12.32 -6.76 -23.26
N ASP A 14 -13.35 -7.24 -23.95
CA ASP A 14 -14.68 -7.58 -23.39
C ASP A 14 -15.12 -9.01 -23.69
N ASN A 15 -14.27 -9.80 -24.34
CA ASN A 15 -14.51 -11.19 -24.70
C ASN A 15 -13.19 -11.99 -24.77
N GLU A 16 -13.31 -13.33 -24.81
CA GLU A 16 -12.18 -14.27 -24.79
C GLU A 16 -11.24 -14.16 -26.00
N ASN A 17 -11.76 -13.85 -27.19
CA ASN A 17 -10.91 -13.70 -28.38
C ASN A 17 -9.96 -12.51 -28.22
N LYS A 18 -10.49 -11.38 -27.71
CA LYS A 18 -9.68 -10.19 -27.44
C LYS A 18 -8.72 -10.41 -26.26
N MET A 19 -9.13 -11.16 -25.24
CA MET A 19 -8.23 -11.55 -24.14
C MET A 19 -7.08 -12.41 -24.65
N SER A 20 -7.38 -13.39 -25.50
CA SER A 20 -6.36 -14.25 -26.13
C SER A 20 -5.40 -13.44 -26.99
N PHE A 21 -5.91 -12.50 -27.79
CA PHE A 21 -5.09 -11.57 -28.57
C PHE A 21 -4.17 -10.74 -27.68
N PHE A 22 -4.69 -10.14 -26.60
CA PHE A 22 -3.91 -9.40 -25.62
C PHE A 22 -2.77 -10.26 -25.03
N LEU A 23 -3.06 -11.48 -24.56
CA LEU A 23 -2.06 -12.37 -23.97
C LEU A 23 -0.96 -12.75 -24.97
N GLN A 24 -1.30 -12.94 -26.25
CA GLN A 24 -0.32 -13.17 -27.32
C GLN A 24 0.62 -11.98 -27.54
N GLN A 25 0.14 -10.74 -27.35
CA GLN A 25 0.99 -9.55 -27.44
C GLN A 25 1.87 -9.40 -26.20
N VAL A 26 1.33 -9.59 -25.00
CA VAL A 26 2.10 -9.43 -23.75
C VAL A 26 3.26 -10.43 -23.66
N LYS A 27 3.09 -11.67 -24.14
CA LYS A 27 4.17 -12.67 -24.18
C LYS A 27 5.40 -12.23 -24.99
N LYS A 28 5.26 -11.23 -25.87
CA LYS A 28 6.35 -10.75 -26.74
C LYS A 28 7.16 -9.63 -26.10
N VAL A 29 6.71 -9.07 -24.98
CA VAL A 29 7.32 -7.90 -24.35
C VAL A 29 7.80 -8.24 -22.93
N LYS A 30 8.75 -7.44 -22.44
CA LYS A 30 9.37 -7.64 -21.13
C LYS A 30 8.95 -6.61 -20.09
N VAL A 31 8.24 -5.57 -20.49
CA VAL A 31 7.86 -4.45 -19.63
C VAL A 31 6.45 -3.99 -19.99
N ILE A 32 5.57 -3.93 -19.01
CA ILE A 32 4.20 -3.44 -19.15
C ILE A 32 3.87 -2.44 -18.05
N GLY A 33 3.20 -1.34 -18.38
CA GLY A 33 2.54 -0.44 -17.44
C GLY A 33 1.14 -0.95 -17.13
N ILE A 34 0.73 -0.89 -15.86
CA ILE A 34 -0.57 -1.36 -15.38
C ILE A 34 -1.18 -0.31 -14.46
N ASP A 35 -2.49 -0.14 -14.60
CA ASP A 35 -3.33 0.55 -13.63
C ASP A 35 -4.63 -0.24 -13.43
N THR A 36 -5.42 0.10 -12.41
CA THR A 36 -6.73 -0.52 -12.18
C THR A 36 -7.81 0.47 -11.76
N GLU A 37 -9.07 0.12 -12.07
CA GLU A 37 -10.23 0.81 -11.50
C GLU A 37 -11.09 -0.18 -10.71
N PHE A 38 -11.50 0.23 -9.52
CA PHE A 38 -12.25 -0.63 -8.60
C PHE A 38 -13.17 0.17 -7.68
N ILE A 39 -14.12 -0.51 -7.05
CA ILE A 39 -15.13 0.11 -6.18
C ILE A 39 -15.08 -0.50 -4.78
N ARG A 40 -15.32 0.35 -3.78
CA ARG A 40 -15.40 0.02 -2.35
C ARG A 40 -16.73 0.53 -1.78
N CYS A 41 -17.76 -0.30 -1.89
CA CYS A 41 -19.08 -0.02 -1.32
C CYS A 41 -19.37 -1.00 -0.18
N ASP A 42 -19.91 -2.17 -0.53
CA ASP A 42 -20.58 -3.07 0.41
C ASP A 42 -19.88 -4.40 0.59
N THR A 43 -18.64 -4.49 0.12
CA THR A 43 -17.82 -5.70 0.21
C THR A 43 -16.51 -5.45 0.93
N TYR A 44 -15.98 -6.49 1.59
CA TYR A 44 -14.65 -6.41 2.21
C TYR A 44 -13.57 -6.24 1.15
N TYR A 45 -13.63 -7.07 0.10
CA TYR A 45 -12.69 -7.03 -1.01
C TYR A 45 -13.18 -6.05 -2.09
N PRO A 46 -12.32 -5.13 -2.57
CA PRO A 46 -12.70 -4.24 -3.66
C PRO A 46 -13.14 -5.03 -4.91
N ILE A 47 -14.17 -4.53 -5.57
CA ILE A 47 -14.63 -5.10 -6.84
C ILE A 47 -13.77 -4.49 -7.94
N LEU A 48 -12.90 -5.31 -8.53
CA LEU A 48 -12.07 -4.93 -9.67
C LEU A 48 -12.93 -4.78 -10.92
N SER A 49 -12.98 -3.57 -11.46
CA SER A 49 -13.85 -3.20 -12.58
C SER A 49 -13.10 -3.13 -13.91
N LEU A 50 -11.90 -2.54 -13.91
CA LEU A 50 -11.04 -2.46 -15.09
C LEU A 50 -9.59 -2.72 -14.73
N ILE A 51 -8.86 -3.24 -15.71
CA ILE A 51 -7.40 -3.28 -15.72
C ILE A 51 -6.96 -2.58 -17.00
N GLN A 52 -6.05 -1.62 -16.88
CA GLN A 52 -5.42 -0.96 -18.02
C GLN A 52 -4.00 -1.48 -18.17
N VAL A 53 -3.57 -1.72 -19.41
CA VAL A 53 -2.22 -2.18 -19.71
C VAL A 53 -1.65 -1.39 -20.87
N ALA A 54 -0.46 -0.83 -20.70
CA ALA A 54 0.29 -0.17 -21.77
C ALA A 54 1.67 -0.78 -21.95
N PHE A 55 2.13 -0.90 -23.19
CA PHE A 55 3.50 -1.29 -23.50
C PHE A 55 3.89 -0.87 -24.91
N HIS A 56 5.18 -0.93 -25.21
CA HIS A 56 5.68 -0.81 -26.58
C HIS A 56 5.90 -2.20 -27.15
N ASP A 57 5.42 -2.46 -28.37
CA ASP A 57 5.73 -3.70 -29.08
C ASP A 57 7.19 -3.71 -29.57
N ASN A 58 7.60 -4.82 -30.21
CA ASN A 58 8.98 -4.99 -30.69
C ASN A 58 9.37 -4.01 -31.82
N PHE A 59 8.40 -3.27 -32.36
CA PHE A 59 8.61 -2.21 -33.35
C PHE A 59 8.48 -0.81 -32.72
N ASN A 60 8.49 -0.73 -31.38
CA ASN A 60 8.37 0.50 -30.60
C ASN A 60 7.03 1.23 -30.80
N ASN A 61 5.96 0.51 -31.18
CA ASN A 61 4.61 1.09 -31.22
C ASN A 61 3.94 0.90 -29.87
N LYS A 62 3.38 1.99 -29.33
CA LYS A 62 2.57 1.92 -28.11
C LYS A 62 1.28 1.15 -28.37
N LYS A 63 1.01 0.17 -27.50
CA LYS A 63 -0.22 -0.60 -27.43
C LYS A 63 -0.87 -0.37 -26.08
N ILE A 64 -2.18 -0.13 -26.07
CA ILE A 64 -2.96 0.03 -24.85
C ILE A 64 -4.16 -0.89 -24.90
N PHE A 65 -4.38 -1.63 -23.81
CA PHE A 65 -5.51 -2.53 -23.63
C PHE A 65 -6.28 -2.12 -22.39
N ILE A 66 -7.61 -2.11 -22.50
CA ILE A 66 -8.53 -1.88 -21.39
C ILE A 66 -9.35 -3.16 -21.21
N ILE A 67 -9.14 -3.85 -20.10
CA ILE A 67 -9.76 -5.15 -19.81
C ILE A 67 -10.95 -4.93 -18.88
N ASP A 68 -12.14 -5.26 -19.37
CA ASP A 68 -13.39 -5.16 -18.61
C ASP A 68 -13.58 -6.38 -17.69
N CYS A 69 -13.25 -6.21 -16.42
CA CYS A 69 -13.29 -7.28 -15.41
C CYS A 69 -14.71 -7.66 -14.98
N LEU A 70 -15.72 -6.88 -15.37
CA LEU A 70 -17.14 -7.16 -15.07
C LEU A 70 -17.80 -8.01 -16.18
N LYS A 71 -17.13 -8.20 -17.31
CA LYS A 71 -17.56 -9.15 -18.33
C LYS A 71 -17.23 -10.58 -17.91
N LYS A 72 -17.96 -11.55 -18.46
CA LYS A 72 -17.67 -12.98 -18.28
C LYS A 72 -16.46 -13.39 -19.11
N ILE A 73 -15.29 -12.85 -18.77
CA ILE A 73 -14.00 -13.19 -19.35
C ILE A 73 -13.07 -13.78 -18.28
N ASN A 74 -12.26 -14.75 -18.66
CA ASN A 74 -11.29 -15.37 -17.79
C ASN A 74 -10.08 -14.45 -17.60
N ILE A 75 -10.08 -13.68 -16.52
CA ILE A 75 -8.95 -12.82 -16.15
C ILE A 75 -7.81 -13.59 -15.45
N GLN A 76 -7.96 -14.88 -15.15
CA GLN A 76 -6.94 -15.65 -14.42
C GLN A 76 -5.60 -15.67 -15.17
N SER A 77 -5.65 -15.74 -16.50
CA SER A 77 -4.47 -15.68 -17.36
C SER A 77 -3.73 -14.35 -17.25
N PHE A 78 -4.46 -13.24 -17.06
CA PHE A 78 -3.84 -11.94 -16.77
C PHE A 78 -3.26 -11.93 -15.35
N LEU A 79 -4.00 -12.42 -14.36
CA LEU A 79 -3.58 -12.42 -12.97
C LEU A 79 -2.25 -13.18 -12.76
N ALA A 80 -2.00 -14.23 -13.53
CA ALA A 80 -0.73 -14.97 -13.51
C ALA A 80 0.49 -14.10 -13.90
N ILE A 81 0.29 -13.08 -14.75
CA ILE A 81 1.37 -12.15 -15.18
C ILE A 81 1.87 -11.30 -13.99
N ILE A 82 1.01 -11.02 -13.01
CA ILE A 82 1.37 -10.19 -11.84
C ILE A 82 2.50 -10.86 -11.03
N SER A 83 2.51 -12.19 -10.94
CA SER A 83 3.56 -12.98 -10.27
C SER A 83 4.69 -13.45 -11.19
N ASP A 84 4.65 -13.14 -12.49
CA ASP A 84 5.66 -13.56 -13.46
C ASP A 84 6.98 -12.77 -13.28
N GLN A 85 8.10 -13.44 -13.07
CA GLN A 85 9.40 -12.76 -12.90
C GLN A 85 10.01 -12.27 -14.22
N ASP A 86 9.58 -12.82 -15.36
CA ASP A 86 10.14 -12.51 -16.67
C ASP A 86 9.55 -11.26 -17.33
N VAL A 87 8.50 -10.69 -16.72
CA VAL A 87 7.83 -9.47 -17.18
C VAL A 87 7.84 -8.46 -16.04
N ILE A 88 8.41 -7.28 -16.30
CA ILE A 88 8.38 -6.14 -15.38
C ILE A 88 7.00 -5.49 -15.45
N LYS A 89 6.36 -5.28 -14.30
CA LYS A 89 5.09 -4.54 -14.20
C LYS A 89 5.32 -3.19 -13.55
N ILE A 90 5.09 -2.13 -14.30
CA ILE A 90 5.21 -0.75 -13.85
C ILE A 90 3.84 -0.28 -13.38
N PHE A 91 3.80 0.27 -12.18
CA PHE A 91 2.65 0.92 -11.58
C PHE A 91 3.03 2.32 -11.11
N HIS A 92 2.03 3.08 -10.69
CA HIS A 92 2.23 4.30 -9.92
C HIS A 92 1.35 4.25 -8.67
N CYS A 93 1.94 4.31 -7.47
CA CYS A 93 1.18 4.22 -6.22
C CYS A 93 0.42 2.88 -6.07
N ALA A 94 1.12 1.78 -6.33
CA ALA A 94 0.57 0.44 -6.63
C ALA A 94 -0.05 -0.32 -5.45
N LEU A 95 -0.04 0.25 -4.24
CA LEU A 95 -0.31 -0.53 -3.01
C LEU A 95 -1.70 -1.17 -3.04
N GLN A 96 -2.70 -0.43 -3.50
CA GLN A 96 -4.08 -0.94 -3.55
C GLN A 96 -4.28 -1.93 -4.68
N ASP A 97 -3.71 -1.66 -5.86
CA ASP A 97 -3.78 -2.54 -7.03
C ASP A 97 -3.18 -3.92 -6.72
N LEU A 98 -1.98 -3.93 -6.15
CA LEU A 98 -1.28 -5.16 -5.80
C LEU A 98 -1.98 -5.90 -4.67
N GLN A 99 -2.60 -5.22 -3.71
CA GLN A 99 -3.44 -5.86 -2.70
C GLN A 99 -4.66 -6.54 -3.33
N ILE A 100 -5.32 -5.91 -4.30
CA ILE A 100 -6.45 -6.50 -5.02
C ILE A 100 -6.00 -7.77 -5.76
N PHE A 101 -4.88 -7.70 -6.48
CA PHE A 101 -4.32 -8.88 -7.16
C PHE A 101 -3.94 -9.98 -6.18
N PHE A 102 -3.23 -9.64 -5.10
CA PHE A 102 -2.84 -10.60 -4.07
C PHE A 102 -4.07 -11.25 -3.41
N TYR A 103 -5.15 -10.51 -3.14
CA TYR A 103 -6.36 -11.10 -2.57
C TYR A 103 -7.03 -12.09 -3.51
N LYS A 104 -6.98 -11.84 -4.82
CA LYS A 104 -7.54 -12.73 -5.85
C LYS A 104 -6.69 -13.97 -6.12
N THR A 105 -5.36 -13.85 -6.09
CA THR A 105 -4.45 -14.94 -6.50
C THR A 105 -3.80 -15.67 -5.33
N LYS A 106 -3.63 -14.99 -4.19
CA LYS A 106 -2.74 -15.39 -3.09
C LYS A 106 -1.30 -15.64 -3.52
N GLN A 107 -0.89 -15.08 -4.66
CA GLN A 107 0.47 -15.17 -5.20
C GLN A 107 1.21 -13.87 -4.96
N ARG A 108 2.47 -13.96 -4.53
CA ARG A 108 3.34 -12.79 -4.33
C ARG A 108 3.56 -12.10 -5.69
N PRO A 109 3.27 -10.80 -5.82
CA PRO A 109 3.65 -10.04 -7.02
C PRO A 109 5.17 -10.04 -7.19
N ALA A 110 5.64 -10.16 -8.43
CA ALA A 110 7.07 -10.24 -8.74
C ALA A 110 7.46 -9.24 -9.83
N ALA A 111 8.73 -8.85 -9.92
CA ALA A 111 9.22 -7.88 -10.91
C ALA A 111 8.38 -6.59 -10.99
N ILE A 112 8.00 -6.07 -9.82
CA ILE A 112 7.18 -4.87 -9.70
C ILE A 112 8.07 -3.62 -9.70
N ILE A 113 7.63 -2.61 -10.45
CA ILE A 113 8.16 -1.26 -10.40
C ILE A 113 7.06 -0.31 -9.92
N ASP A 114 7.34 0.48 -8.88
CA ASP A 114 6.46 1.58 -8.48
C ASP A 114 7.15 2.92 -8.77
N THR A 115 6.60 3.65 -9.75
CA THR A 115 7.16 4.94 -10.19
C THR A 115 7.03 6.05 -9.15
N GLN A 116 6.05 5.98 -8.23
CA GLN A 116 5.96 6.92 -7.12
C GLN A 116 7.09 6.66 -6.11
N LEU A 117 7.40 5.40 -5.84
CA LEU A 117 8.53 5.02 -4.99
C LEU A 117 9.87 5.42 -5.62
N MET A 118 10.07 5.17 -6.92
CA MET A 118 11.25 5.64 -7.65
C MET A 118 11.40 7.17 -7.57
N ALA A 119 10.29 7.90 -7.69
CA ALA A 119 10.29 9.36 -7.69
C ALA A 119 10.83 9.95 -6.37
N ASN A 120 10.59 9.29 -5.23
CA ASN A 120 11.13 9.71 -3.93
C ASN A 120 12.67 9.77 -3.90
N PHE A 121 13.33 8.91 -4.66
CA PHE A 121 14.80 8.88 -4.77
C PHE A 121 15.37 9.81 -5.85
N CYS A 122 14.48 10.37 -6.70
CA CYS A 122 14.83 11.23 -7.82
C CYS A 122 14.63 12.73 -7.51
N GLY A 123 14.36 13.09 -6.26
CA GLY A 123 14.17 14.49 -5.85
C GLY A 123 12.76 15.05 -6.10
N PHE A 124 11.79 14.20 -6.46
CA PHE A 124 10.39 14.63 -6.53
C PHE A 124 9.75 14.65 -5.14
N SER A 125 8.64 15.38 -5.00
CA SER A 125 7.89 15.43 -3.74
C SER A 125 7.42 14.05 -3.31
N THR A 126 7.47 13.76 -2.00
CA THR A 126 6.89 12.53 -1.43
C THR A 126 5.44 12.37 -1.86
N ASN A 127 5.05 11.15 -2.27
CA ASN A 127 3.70 10.85 -2.72
C ASN A 127 3.24 11.71 -3.90
N ILE A 128 4.17 12.09 -4.80
CA ILE A 128 3.81 12.76 -6.05
C ILE A 128 2.78 11.90 -6.80
N GLY A 129 1.66 12.51 -7.22
CA GLY A 129 0.64 11.81 -7.99
C GLY A 129 0.96 11.78 -9.48
N TYR A 130 0.46 10.75 -10.17
CA TYR A 130 0.77 10.43 -11.58
C TYR A 130 0.72 11.65 -12.51
N ALA A 131 -0.41 12.36 -12.61
CA ALA A 131 -0.52 13.52 -13.50
C ALA A 131 0.52 14.62 -13.22
N ARG A 132 0.89 14.84 -11.95
CA ARG A 132 1.90 15.84 -11.58
C ARG A 132 3.30 15.34 -11.96
N LEU A 133 3.56 14.05 -11.83
CA LEU A 133 4.80 13.44 -12.28
C LEU A 133 4.93 13.52 -13.82
N VAL A 134 3.85 13.26 -14.55
CA VAL A 134 3.78 13.45 -16.01
C VAL A 134 4.02 14.90 -16.39
N GLU A 135 3.40 15.85 -15.71
CA GLU A 135 3.59 17.28 -15.97
C GLU A 135 5.04 17.69 -15.72
N ASN A 136 5.65 17.26 -14.62
CA ASN A 136 7.04 17.57 -14.29
C ASN A 136 8.04 16.97 -15.30
N LEU A 137 7.81 15.75 -15.78
CA LEU A 137 8.74 15.05 -16.66
C LEU A 137 8.56 15.42 -18.15
N PHE A 138 7.32 15.68 -18.58
CA PHE A 138 6.99 15.83 -20.00
C PHE A 138 6.26 17.13 -20.35
N GLY A 139 5.97 17.99 -19.37
CA GLY A 139 5.21 19.22 -19.57
C GLY A 139 3.76 18.98 -20.03
N LYS A 140 3.22 17.76 -19.81
CA LYS A 140 1.87 17.38 -20.24
C LYS A 140 0.91 17.38 -19.06
N LYS A 141 -0.24 18.03 -19.21
CA LYS A 141 -1.32 18.05 -18.22
C LYS A 141 -2.32 16.94 -18.51
N ILE A 142 -2.62 16.14 -17.49
CA ILE A 142 -3.66 15.10 -17.53
C ILE A 142 -4.84 15.57 -16.68
N ASP A 143 -6.06 15.47 -17.23
CA ASP A 143 -7.30 15.82 -16.52
C ASP A 143 -7.71 14.66 -15.58
N LYS A 144 -7.94 14.96 -14.30
CA LYS A 144 -8.33 14.00 -13.26
C LYS A 144 -9.82 13.92 -12.97
N LYS A 145 -10.67 14.61 -13.74
CA LYS A 145 -12.11 14.73 -13.44
C LYS A 145 -12.87 13.40 -13.30
N LEU A 146 -12.35 12.30 -13.82
CA LEU A 146 -13.02 11.00 -13.80
C LEU A 146 -12.47 10.00 -12.78
N GLN A 147 -11.52 10.41 -11.93
CA GLN A 147 -10.98 9.54 -10.87
C GLN A 147 -12.05 8.98 -9.91
N ARG A 148 -13.17 9.71 -9.72
CA ARG A 148 -14.29 9.30 -8.86
C ARG A 148 -15.53 8.88 -9.67
N SER A 149 -15.35 8.44 -10.91
CA SER A 149 -16.45 7.97 -11.75
C SER A 149 -17.03 6.65 -11.24
N ASP A 150 -18.26 6.35 -11.64
CA ASP A 150 -18.84 5.03 -11.41
C ASP A 150 -18.25 4.02 -12.40
N TRP A 151 -17.21 3.33 -11.93
CA TRP A 151 -16.51 2.29 -12.70
C TRP A 151 -17.27 0.95 -12.73
N TYR A 152 -18.39 0.80 -12.00
CA TYR A 152 -19.26 -0.37 -12.09
C TYR A 152 -20.16 -0.28 -13.32
N LYS A 153 -20.64 0.94 -13.58
CA LYS A 153 -21.64 1.21 -14.62
C LYS A 153 -21.17 0.72 -15.99
N ARG A 154 -22.09 0.10 -16.73
CA ARG A 154 -21.90 -0.31 -18.12
C ARG A 154 -23.05 0.21 -19.00
N PRO A 155 -22.78 0.56 -20.27
CA PRO A 155 -21.45 0.65 -20.89
C PRO A 155 -20.63 1.81 -20.30
N LEU A 156 -19.29 1.70 -20.37
CA LEU A 156 -18.41 2.81 -20.03
C LEU A 156 -18.54 3.92 -21.07
N SER A 157 -18.51 5.16 -20.63
CA SER A 157 -18.47 6.32 -21.54
C SER A 157 -17.12 6.42 -22.24
N GLN A 158 -17.10 7.03 -23.42
CA GLN A 158 -15.86 7.29 -24.16
C GLN A 158 -14.84 8.06 -23.31
N LYS A 159 -15.30 9.05 -22.51
CA LYS A 159 -14.45 9.82 -21.61
C LYS A 159 -13.81 8.96 -20.51
N GLN A 160 -14.53 7.96 -19.98
CA GLN A 160 -13.97 7.00 -19.01
C GLN A 160 -12.87 6.15 -19.65
N LEU A 161 -13.06 5.71 -20.89
CA LEU A 161 -12.04 4.93 -21.62
C LEU A 161 -10.80 5.77 -21.95
N GLU A 162 -10.99 7.03 -22.35
CA GLU A 162 -9.88 7.97 -22.58
C GLU A 162 -9.11 8.25 -21.29
N TYR A 163 -9.81 8.47 -20.18
CA TYR A 163 -9.19 8.66 -18.87
C TYR A 163 -8.35 7.43 -18.48
N ALA A 164 -8.94 6.24 -18.54
CA ALA A 164 -8.27 4.97 -18.23
C ALA A 164 -7.04 4.74 -19.12
N THR A 165 -7.12 5.10 -20.41
CA THR A 165 -5.99 5.04 -21.34
C THR A 165 -4.83 5.93 -20.89
N LEU A 166 -5.14 7.16 -20.44
CA LEU A 166 -4.12 8.14 -20.03
C LEU A 166 -3.38 7.74 -18.76
N ASP A 167 -4.02 7.01 -17.84
CA ASP A 167 -3.39 6.59 -16.56
C ASP A 167 -2.26 5.58 -16.74
N VAL A 168 -2.24 4.83 -17.84
CA VAL A 168 -1.12 3.95 -18.21
C VAL A 168 -0.22 4.50 -19.31
N PHE A 169 -0.67 5.55 -20.02
CA PHE A 169 -0.03 6.02 -21.24
C PHE A 169 1.46 6.35 -21.06
N PHE A 170 1.84 7.01 -19.97
CA PHE A 170 3.21 7.47 -19.74
C PHE A 170 4.04 6.55 -18.82
N LEU A 171 3.49 5.44 -18.30
CA LEU A 171 4.17 4.64 -17.28
C LEU A 171 5.53 4.10 -17.75
N ASN A 172 5.61 3.59 -18.98
CA ASN A 172 6.86 3.10 -19.55
C ASN A 172 7.91 4.22 -19.68
N GLU A 173 7.51 5.39 -20.16
CA GLU A 173 8.38 6.55 -20.33
C GLU A 173 8.85 7.11 -18.98
N ILE A 174 7.95 7.18 -17.98
CA ILE A 174 8.28 7.57 -16.61
C ILE A 174 9.34 6.63 -16.05
N TYR A 175 9.13 5.32 -16.17
CA TYR A 175 10.09 4.33 -15.69
C TYR A 175 11.48 4.54 -16.30
N LEU A 176 11.57 4.74 -17.62
CA LEU A 176 12.85 4.97 -18.29
C LEU A 176 13.57 6.24 -17.79
N GLN A 177 12.82 7.34 -17.62
CA GLN A 177 13.37 8.59 -17.09
C GLN A 177 13.86 8.44 -15.64
N LEU A 178 13.02 7.89 -14.76
CA LEU A 178 13.37 7.71 -13.35
C LEU A 178 14.51 6.71 -13.17
N ASN A 179 14.55 5.62 -13.94
CA ASN A 179 15.63 4.64 -13.87
C ASN A 179 16.98 5.26 -14.29
N THR A 180 16.96 6.17 -15.28
CA THR A 180 18.15 6.93 -15.68
C THR A 180 18.64 7.84 -14.55
N ILE A 181 17.74 8.53 -13.85
CA ILE A 181 18.08 9.38 -12.70
C ILE A 181 18.60 8.53 -11.53
N LEU A 182 17.96 7.42 -11.21
CA LEU A 182 18.39 6.49 -10.16
C LEU A 182 19.80 5.95 -10.41
N LYS A 183 20.10 5.54 -11.64
CA LYS A 183 21.44 5.08 -12.05
C LYS A 183 22.48 6.19 -11.89
N LYS A 184 22.18 7.39 -12.41
CA LYS A 184 23.08 8.55 -12.29
C LYS A 184 23.41 8.89 -10.83
N ASN A 185 22.47 8.69 -9.92
CA ASN A 185 22.62 8.97 -8.50
C ASN A 185 23.11 7.76 -7.68
N ASN A 186 23.41 6.61 -8.30
CA ASN A 186 23.79 5.36 -7.62
C ASN A 186 22.76 4.86 -6.57
N ARG A 187 21.47 5.06 -6.83
CA ARG A 187 20.36 4.75 -5.88
C ARG A 187 19.57 3.50 -6.22
N GLN A 188 20.05 2.70 -7.16
CA GLN A 188 19.36 1.48 -7.56
C GLN A 188 19.17 0.52 -6.39
N GLN A 189 20.23 0.30 -5.59
CA GLN A 189 20.15 -0.58 -4.44
C GLN A 189 19.18 -0.06 -3.36
N PHE A 190 19.10 1.27 -3.18
CA PHE A 190 18.18 1.88 -2.21
C PHE A 190 16.73 1.62 -2.65
N TYR A 191 16.45 1.79 -3.94
CA TYR A 191 15.16 1.49 -4.52
C TYR A 191 14.80 0.00 -4.41
N LEU A 192 15.74 -0.90 -4.71
CA LEU A 192 15.53 -2.36 -4.61
C LEU A 192 15.19 -2.78 -3.17
N GLU A 193 15.84 -2.18 -2.17
CA GLU A 193 15.50 -2.45 -0.78
C GLU A 193 14.10 -1.97 -0.41
N GLU A 194 13.69 -0.76 -0.85
CA GLU A 194 12.36 -0.23 -0.53
C GLU A 194 11.23 -0.93 -1.27
N ILE A 195 11.44 -1.35 -2.53
CA ILE A 195 10.41 -2.06 -3.28
C ILE A 195 10.17 -3.45 -2.69
N GLU A 196 11.19 -4.15 -2.19
CA GLU A 196 10.99 -5.43 -1.49
C GLU A 196 10.18 -5.26 -0.21
N LYS A 197 10.50 -4.27 0.63
CA LYS A 197 9.68 -3.94 1.82
C LYS A 197 8.25 -3.58 1.45
N PHE A 198 8.07 -2.88 0.33
CA PHE A 198 6.75 -2.52 -0.19
C PHE A 198 5.95 -3.77 -0.61
N ILE A 199 6.57 -4.72 -1.32
CA ILE A 199 5.93 -5.99 -1.69
C ILE A 199 5.65 -6.87 -0.46
N ASP A 200 6.55 -6.88 0.53
CA ASP A 200 6.29 -7.55 1.81
C ASP A 200 5.06 -6.98 2.51
N ASN A 201 4.91 -5.65 2.49
CA ASN A 201 3.73 -5.00 3.05
C ASN A 201 2.44 -5.36 2.27
N VAL A 202 2.51 -5.52 0.94
CA VAL A 202 1.37 -5.98 0.12
C VAL A 202 0.92 -7.37 0.53
N VAL A 203 1.84 -8.32 0.71
CA VAL A 203 1.50 -9.72 1.03
C VAL A 203 1.23 -9.93 2.52
N SER A 204 1.65 -9.01 3.38
CA SER A 204 1.43 -9.10 4.82
C SER A 204 -0.05 -8.85 5.16
N ASP A 205 -0.64 -9.76 5.94
CA ASP A 205 -1.90 -9.47 6.66
C ASP A 205 -1.53 -8.54 7.82
N ASN A 206 -1.47 -7.24 7.56
CA ASN A 206 -0.87 -6.26 8.47
C ASN A 206 -1.79 -5.98 9.68
N LYS A 207 -1.95 -7.00 10.54
CA LYS A 207 -2.78 -7.02 11.75
C LYS A 207 -2.46 -5.86 12.71
N LYS A 208 -1.23 -5.32 12.65
CA LYS A 208 -0.81 -4.14 13.41
C LYS A 208 -1.64 -2.90 13.08
N ASN A 209 -2.07 -2.73 11.84
CA ASN A 209 -2.91 -1.60 11.44
C ASN A 209 -4.33 -1.70 11.98
N LEU A 210 -4.83 -2.90 12.28
CA LEU A 210 -6.20 -3.11 12.78
C LEU A 210 -6.41 -2.51 14.17
N LEU A 211 -5.33 -2.39 14.94
CA LEU A 211 -5.36 -1.95 16.34
C LEU A 211 -5.05 -0.46 16.52
N LYS A 212 -4.67 0.24 15.43
CA LYS A 212 -4.22 1.65 15.49
C LYS A 212 -5.24 2.62 16.07
N ASN A 213 -6.52 2.31 15.94
CA ASN A 213 -7.62 3.16 16.38
C ASN A 213 -8.24 2.69 17.71
N PHE A 214 -7.68 1.65 18.33
CA PHE A 214 -8.16 1.15 19.62
C PHE A 214 -7.22 1.59 20.72
N PHE A 215 -7.78 2.26 21.72
CA PHE A 215 -7.06 2.78 22.88
C PHE A 215 -7.65 2.16 24.15
N VAL A 216 -6.78 1.68 25.04
CA VAL A 216 -7.15 1.20 26.37
C VAL A 216 -6.11 1.72 27.36
N SER A 217 -6.57 2.15 28.54
CA SER A 217 -5.67 2.61 29.60
C SER A 217 -4.67 1.52 29.99
N LYS A 218 -3.42 1.90 30.26
CA LYS A 218 -2.38 1.01 30.81
C LYS A 218 -2.77 0.31 32.12
N ARG A 219 -3.75 0.85 32.85
CA ARG A 219 -4.29 0.23 34.07
C ARG A 219 -5.26 -0.93 33.79
N ASN A 220 -5.66 -1.15 32.53
CA ASN A 220 -6.62 -2.16 32.12
C ASN A 220 -6.05 -3.06 31.00
N THR A 221 -4.85 -3.61 31.23
CA THR A 221 -4.12 -4.50 30.31
C THR A 221 -4.95 -5.71 29.87
N ASN A 222 -5.78 -6.22 30.77
CA ASN A 222 -6.66 -7.36 30.56
C ASN A 222 -7.71 -7.07 29.48
N LEU A 223 -8.38 -5.92 29.56
CA LEU A 223 -9.31 -5.49 28.52
C LEU A 223 -8.61 -5.26 27.18
N GLY A 224 -7.40 -4.69 27.18
CA GLY A 224 -6.61 -4.50 25.97
C GLY A 224 -6.32 -5.81 25.23
N PHE A 225 -5.97 -6.87 25.97
CA PHE A 225 -5.74 -8.19 25.39
C PHE A 225 -7.02 -8.82 24.81
N LEU A 226 -8.14 -8.71 25.53
CA LEU A 226 -9.43 -9.20 25.05
C LEU A 226 -9.84 -8.46 23.77
N LEU A 227 -9.81 -7.13 23.80
CA LEU A 227 -10.15 -6.27 22.67
C LEU A 227 -9.29 -6.58 21.44
N LYS A 228 -7.99 -6.81 21.61
CA LYS A 228 -7.11 -7.25 20.51
C LYS A 228 -7.64 -8.51 19.83
N ASN A 229 -7.98 -9.55 20.60
CA ASN A 229 -8.47 -10.81 20.06
C ASN A 229 -9.83 -10.63 19.38
N LEU A 230 -10.71 -9.79 19.94
CA LEU A 230 -12.00 -9.45 19.32
C LEU A 230 -11.82 -8.68 18.01
N VAL A 231 -10.87 -7.75 17.92
CA VAL A 231 -10.53 -7.05 16.66
C VAL A 231 -10.06 -8.04 15.60
N LEU A 232 -9.20 -9.00 15.96
CA LEU A 232 -8.72 -10.03 15.04
C LEU A 232 -9.85 -10.97 14.60
N TRP A 233 -10.72 -11.36 15.52
CA TRP A 233 -11.89 -12.17 15.23
C TRP A 233 -12.85 -11.44 14.28
N ARG A 234 -13.16 -10.16 14.54
CA ARG A 234 -13.99 -9.31 13.68
C ARG A 234 -13.44 -9.27 12.26
N GLU A 235 -12.13 -9.06 12.15
CA GLU A 235 -11.46 -8.99 10.84
C GLU A 235 -11.60 -10.30 10.07
N GLU A 236 -11.49 -11.45 10.74
CA GLU A 236 -11.72 -12.76 10.14
C GLU A 236 -13.16 -12.89 9.63
N GLN A 237 -14.16 -12.52 10.44
CA GLN A 237 -15.56 -12.62 10.04
C GLN A 237 -15.92 -11.68 8.89
N ALA A 238 -15.45 -10.44 8.93
CA ALA A 238 -15.65 -9.46 7.87
C ALA A 238 -15.08 -9.96 6.53
N LYS A 239 -13.89 -10.58 6.55
CA LYS A 239 -13.27 -11.22 5.37
C LYS A 239 -14.10 -12.40 4.86
N ASN A 240 -14.50 -13.31 5.74
CA ASN A 240 -15.22 -14.54 5.38
C ASN A 240 -16.60 -14.24 4.77
N LEU A 241 -17.31 -13.29 5.35
CA LEU A 241 -18.63 -12.85 4.87
C LEU A 241 -18.53 -11.83 3.72
N ASN A 242 -17.31 -11.40 3.37
CA ASN A 242 -17.03 -10.36 2.40
C ASN A 242 -17.84 -9.08 2.64
N VAL A 243 -17.88 -8.59 3.88
CA VAL A 243 -18.56 -7.35 4.27
C VAL A 243 -17.57 -6.34 4.87
N PRO A 244 -17.76 -5.02 4.69
CA PRO A 244 -16.91 -4.02 5.32
C PRO A 244 -16.88 -4.20 6.84
N ARG A 245 -15.70 -4.06 7.45
CA ARG A 245 -15.47 -4.29 8.89
C ARG A 245 -16.48 -3.56 9.79
N GLN A 246 -16.76 -2.29 9.49
CA GLN A 246 -17.68 -1.45 10.26
C GLN A 246 -19.15 -1.83 10.03
N HIS A 247 -19.48 -2.44 8.89
CA HIS A 247 -20.83 -2.94 8.59
C HIS A 247 -21.07 -4.28 9.28
N PHE A 248 -20.03 -5.09 9.48
CA PHE A 248 -20.12 -6.30 10.30
C PHE A 248 -20.32 -5.93 11.77
N MET A 249 -19.40 -5.15 12.35
CA MET A 249 -19.48 -4.71 13.74
C MET A 249 -18.65 -3.43 13.94
N SER A 250 -19.24 -2.39 14.56
CA SER A 250 -18.54 -1.12 14.78
C SER A 250 -17.42 -1.24 15.82
N ASP A 251 -16.50 -0.28 15.84
CA ASP A 251 -15.43 -0.25 16.86
C ASP A 251 -16.02 -0.10 18.28
N GLN A 252 -17.10 0.68 18.46
CA GLN A 252 -17.79 0.82 19.75
C GLN A 252 -18.36 -0.51 20.23
N MET A 253 -18.98 -1.28 19.32
CA MET A 253 -19.53 -2.58 19.67
C MET A 253 -18.47 -3.59 20.10
N LEU A 254 -17.23 -3.48 19.59
CA LEU A 254 -16.13 -4.31 20.08
C LEU A 254 -15.72 -3.96 21.51
N TYR A 255 -15.76 -2.68 21.89
CA TYR A 255 -15.59 -2.29 23.28
C TYR A 255 -16.71 -2.87 24.15
N ASP A 256 -17.96 -2.71 23.73
CA ASP A 256 -19.12 -3.22 24.47
C ASP A 256 -19.05 -4.74 24.63
N LEU A 257 -18.64 -5.45 23.57
CA LEU A 257 -18.42 -6.90 23.58
C LEU A 257 -17.28 -7.31 24.52
N ALA A 258 -16.20 -6.52 24.58
CA ALA A 258 -15.10 -6.77 25.50
C ALA A 258 -15.52 -6.61 26.98
N TYR A 259 -16.43 -5.68 27.28
CA TYR A 259 -16.94 -5.49 28.64
C TYR A 259 -18.02 -6.50 29.02
N THR A 260 -19.01 -6.71 28.15
CA THR A 260 -20.21 -7.50 28.46
C THR A 260 -20.04 -8.99 28.18
N ARG A 261 -19.11 -9.35 27.28
CA ARG A 261 -18.96 -10.71 26.73
C ARG A 261 -20.26 -11.27 26.14
N ASN A 262 -21.15 -10.38 25.71
CA ASN A 262 -22.44 -10.75 25.14
C ASN A 262 -22.48 -10.39 23.66
N LEU A 263 -22.59 -11.41 22.79
CA LEU A 263 -22.66 -11.19 21.36
C LEU A 263 -24.08 -10.75 20.97
N PRO A 264 -24.25 -9.64 20.22
CA PRO A 264 -25.58 -9.22 19.76
C PRO A 264 -26.25 -10.28 18.88
N ASP A 265 -27.52 -10.57 19.13
CA ASP A 265 -28.29 -11.62 18.44
C ASP A 265 -28.24 -11.54 16.91
N TYR A 266 -28.29 -10.31 16.37
CA TYR A 266 -28.25 -10.09 14.93
C TYR A 266 -26.90 -10.49 14.28
N ILE A 267 -25.81 -10.57 15.05
CA ILE A 267 -24.52 -11.09 14.59
C ILE A 267 -24.50 -12.60 14.65
N THR A 268 -25.10 -13.19 15.68
CA THR A 268 -25.17 -14.66 15.87
C THR A 268 -25.76 -15.34 14.63
N HIS A 269 -26.75 -14.73 13.99
CA HIS A 269 -27.36 -15.25 12.74
C HIS A 269 -26.51 -15.06 11.47
N LYS A 270 -25.43 -14.26 11.52
CA LYS A 270 -24.56 -13.97 10.37
C LYS A 270 -23.31 -14.84 10.31
N ILE A 271 -22.95 -15.50 11.40
CA ILE A 271 -21.68 -16.24 11.53
C ILE A 271 -21.94 -17.74 11.71
N ASP A 272 -20.94 -18.56 11.38
CA ASP A 272 -21.04 -20.01 11.55
C ASP A 272 -20.69 -20.46 12.99
N GLN A 273 -20.95 -21.74 13.30
CA GLN A 273 -20.65 -22.29 14.62
C GLN A 273 -19.16 -22.19 14.97
N ARG A 274 -18.25 -22.32 13.99
CA ARG A 274 -16.81 -22.22 14.22
C ARG A 274 -16.41 -20.83 14.68
N ALA A 275 -17.03 -19.78 14.13
CA ALA A 275 -16.82 -18.41 14.55
C ALA A 275 -17.34 -18.16 15.97
N ILE A 276 -18.48 -18.75 16.34
CA ILE A 276 -19.04 -18.72 17.70
C ILE A 276 -18.08 -19.41 18.67
N ASP A 277 -17.63 -20.63 18.35
CA ASP A 277 -16.73 -21.40 19.21
C ASP A 277 -15.39 -20.66 19.44
N LYS A 278 -14.85 -20.02 18.40
CA LYS A 278 -13.66 -19.15 18.51
C LYS A 278 -13.93 -17.96 19.44
N LEU A 279 -15.10 -17.34 19.35
CA LEU A 279 -15.46 -16.22 20.20
C LEU A 279 -15.62 -16.64 21.67
N SER A 280 -16.28 -17.78 21.93
CA SER A 280 -16.40 -18.34 23.29
C SER A 280 -15.03 -18.60 23.91
N LYS A 281 -14.09 -19.18 23.14
CA LYS A 281 -12.71 -19.33 23.59
C LYS A 281 -12.04 -18.00 23.92
N ILE A 282 -12.33 -16.93 23.16
CA ILE A 282 -11.80 -15.58 23.44
C ILE A 282 -12.35 -15.05 24.78
N PHE A 283 -13.63 -15.29 25.09
CA PHE A 283 -14.25 -14.89 26.36
C PHE A 283 -13.77 -15.67 27.57
N GLU A 284 -13.36 -16.92 27.37
CA GLU A 284 -12.82 -17.80 28.41
C GLU A 284 -11.34 -17.54 28.73
N LEU A 285 -10.62 -16.73 27.93
CA LEU A 285 -9.20 -16.52 28.13
C LEU A 285 -8.93 -15.92 29.53
N ASP A 286 -8.20 -16.63 30.39
CA ASP A 286 -7.80 -16.15 31.72
C ASP A 286 -6.96 -14.87 31.61
N LEU A 287 -7.45 -13.79 32.21
CA LEU A 287 -6.85 -12.47 32.12
C LEU A 287 -5.73 -12.26 33.15
N ALA A 288 -5.55 -13.15 34.14
CA ALA A 288 -4.59 -12.97 35.23
C ALA A 288 -3.13 -13.25 34.83
N GLU A 289 -2.87 -14.13 33.84
CA GLU A 289 -1.51 -14.59 33.48
C GLU A 289 -0.97 -14.03 32.15
N LYS A 290 -1.56 -12.96 31.63
CA LYS A 290 -1.27 -12.53 30.26
C LYS A 290 -0.21 -11.45 30.15
N PRO A 291 0.60 -11.47 29.06
CA PRO A 291 1.55 -10.41 28.81
C PRO A 291 0.78 -9.09 28.66
N PRO A 292 1.28 -7.98 29.26
CA PRO A 292 0.69 -6.66 29.09
C PRO A 292 0.54 -6.38 27.60
N PHE A 293 -0.69 -6.23 27.11
CA PHE A 293 -0.92 -5.77 25.75
C PHE A 293 -1.13 -4.26 25.78
N GLU A 294 -0.06 -3.52 25.56
CA GLU A 294 -0.13 -2.07 25.35
C GLU A 294 -0.73 -1.81 23.97
N LEU A 295 -1.99 -1.39 23.95
CA LEU A 295 -2.52 -0.66 22.80
C LEU A 295 -1.77 0.67 22.70
N MET A 296 -1.53 1.13 21.46
CA MET A 296 -0.69 2.29 21.19
C MET A 296 -1.18 3.49 22.02
N GLU A 297 -0.29 4.08 22.82
CA GLU A 297 -0.57 5.36 23.47
C GLU A 297 -0.81 6.43 22.40
N ASP A 298 -1.62 7.42 22.78
CA ASP A 298 -1.87 8.60 21.97
C ASP A 298 -0.54 9.25 21.59
N ASN A 299 -0.29 9.40 20.28
CA ASN A 299 1.04 9.67 19.71
C ASN A 299 1.67 11.01 20.15
N ASP A 300 0.88 11.89 20.77
CA ASP A 300 1.29 13.22 21.18
C ASP A 300 1.98 13.27 22.56
N ASN A 301 1.83 12.23 23.39
CA ASN A 301 2.42 12.18 24.74
C ASN A 301 3.60 11.21 24.91
N LEU A 302 4.14 10.66 23.82
CA LEU A 302 5.19 9.64 23.86
C LEU A 302 6.56 10.11 24.36
N LEU A 303 6.88 11.40 24.25
CA LEU A 303 8.20 11.94 24.59
C LEU A 303 8.16 12.78 25.87
N ASN A 304 9.06 12.50 26.81
CA ASN A 304 9.30 13.40 27.94
C ASN A 304 10.01 14.70 27.51
N SER A 305 10.11 15.68 28.40
CA SER A 305 10.69 16.99 28.09
C SER A 305 12.13 16.91 27.54
N LYS A 306 12.97 16.02 28.08
CA LYS A 306 14.35 15.81 27.59
C LYS A 306 14.34 15.23 26.17
N GLN A 307 13.51 14.21 25.93
CA GLN A 307 13.36 13.56 24.62
C GLN A 307 12.81 14.50 23.55
N LYS A 308 11.93 15.46 23.91
CA LYS A 308 11.43 16.48 22.97
C LYS A 308 12.55 17.38 22.43
N ILE A 309 13.52 17.74 23.26
CA ILE A 309 14.69 18.52 22.84
C ILE A 309 15.55 17.70 21.86
N ILE A 310 15.87 16.45 22.22
CA ILE A 310 16.60 15.51 21.36
C ILE A 310 15.90 15.32 20.01
N TYR A 311 14.57 15.20 20.02
CA TYR A 311 13.78 15.07 18.79
C TYR A 311 13.95 16.26 17.85
N LEU A 312 13.90 17.50 18.37
CA LEU A 312 14.08 18.70 17.55
C LEU A 312 15.50 18.77 16.95
N GLU A 313 16.53 18.36 17.69
CA GLU A 313 17.89 18.28 17.18
C GLU A 313 18.05 17.18 16.13
N ALA A 314 17.48 16.00 16.38
CA ALA A 314 17.47 14.90 15.43
C ALA A 314 16.77 15.30 14.12
N LYS A 315 15.62 15.98 14.18
CA LYS A 315 14.93 16.51 12.99
C LYS A 315 15.85 17.41 12.15
N LYS A 316 16.65 18.28 12.78
CA LYS A 316 17.61 19.14 12.07
C LYS A 316 18.69 18.32 11.37
N ILE A 317 19.21 17.29 12.02
CA ILE A 317 20.22 16.38 11.43
C ILE A 317 19.62 15.65 10.22
N ILE A 318 18.44 15.02 10.39
CA ILE A 318 17.75 14.29 9.32
C ILE A 318 17.41 15.25 8.16
N GLY A 319 16.95 16.47 8.45
CA GLY A 319 16.67 17.47 7.42
C GLY A 319 17.91 17.87 6.60
N LYS A 320 19.07 18.01 7.24
CA LYS A 320 20.35 18.27 6.52
C LYS A 320 20.76 17.11 5.64
N ILE A 321 20.71 15.89 6.15
CA ILE A 321 21.04 14.67 5.37
C ILE A 321 20.07 14.52 4.19
N ALA A 322 18.77 14.68 4.44
CA ALA A 322 17.73 14.65 3.42
C ALA A 322 17.98 15.68 2.30
N ALA A 323 18.33 16.92 2.65
CA ALA A 323 18.66 17.96 1.68
C ALA A 323 19.91 17.63 0.86
N ASN A 324 20.99 17.17 1.50
CA ASN A 324 22.23 16.78 0.82
C ASN A 324 22.00 15.60 -0.14
N GLU A 325 21.17 14.66 0.28
CA GLU A 325 20.78 13.52 -0.53
C GLU A 325 19.64 13.87 -1.49
N ASN A 326 19.09 15.08 -1.54
CA ASN A 326 17.93 15.38 -2.39
C ASN A 326 16.80 14.32 -2.27
N ILE A 327 16.52 13.90 -1.03
CA ILE A 327 15.45 12.98 -0.65
C ILE A 327 14.59 13.72 0.38
N SER A 328 13.29 13.45 0.43
CA SER A 328 12.44 14.08 1.44
C SER A 328 12.75 13.57 2.85
N GLU A 329 12.69 14.47 3.84
CA GLU A 329 12.89 14.13 5.25
C GLU A 329 11.94 13.02 5.71
N GLN A 330 10.66 13.11 5.30
CA GLN A 330 9.63 12.13 5.66
C GLN A 330 9.90 10.74 5.08
N PHE A 331 10.47 10.65 3.89
CA PHE A 331 10.82 9.36 3.28
C PHE A 331 12.11 8.78 3.85
N LEU A 332 13.07 9.65 4.21
CA LEU A 332 14.31 9.25 4.86
C LEU A 332 14.03 8.68 6.26
N LEU A 333 13.30 9.38 7.13
CA LEU A 333 12.88 8.85 8.42
C LEU A 333 11.62 9.59 8.90
N ASN A 334 10.49 8.89 9.01
CA ASN A 334 9.26 9.52 9.46
C ASN A 334 9.29 9.85 10.96
N SER A 335 8.46 10.81 11.37
CA SER A 335 8.40 11.29 12.76
C SER A 335 8.09 10.19 13.79
N PHE A 336 7.32 9.17 13.40
CA PHE A 336 6.91 8.10 14.31
C PHE A 336 8.07 7.15 14.62
N ASP A 337 8.81 6.73 13.59
CA ASP A 337 9.99 5.88 13.78
C ASP A 337 11.12 6.64 14.47
N LEU A 338 11.29 7.94 14.18
CA LEU A 338 12.23 8.78 14.92
C LEU A 338 11.88 8.88 16.41
N LYS A 339 10.60 9.10 16.76
CA LYS A 339 10.14 9.10 18.15
C LYS A 339 10.47 7.76 18.84
N LYS A 340 10.22 6.63 18.17
CA LYS A 340 10.55 5.29 18.71
C LYS A 340 12.04 5.10 18.98
N ILE A 341 12.90 5.55 18.07
CA ILE A 341 14.36 5.49 18.25
C ILE A 341 14.79 6.32 19.47
N ILE A 342 14.17 7.48 19.71
CA ILE A 342 14.49 8.35 20.85
C ILE A 342 13.95 7.78 22.18
N ILE A 343 12.82 7.06 22.14
CA ILE A 343 12.25 6.41 23.32
C ILE A 343 13.13 5.25 23.80
N ASP A 344 13.65 4.46 22.86
CA ASP A 344 14.51 3.31 23.14
C ASP A 344 15.78 3.31 22.26
N PRO A 345 16.77 4.16 22.60
CA PRO A 345 18.00 4.27 21.81
C PRO A 345 18.88 3.01 21.86
N GLN A 346 18.83 2.23 22.94
CA GLN A 346 19.62 0.99 23.05
C GLN A 346 19.21 -0.01 21.99
N LYS A 347 17.89 -0.22 21.82
CA LYS A 347 17.36 -1.07 20.77
C LYS A 347 17.76 -0.60 19.38
N PHE A 348 17.84 0.71 19.16
CA PHE A 348 18.35 1.27 17.92
C PHE A 348 19.83 0.94 17.70
N PHE A 349 20.69 1.06 18.73
CA PHE A 349 22.10 0.72 18.59
C PHE A 349 22.34 -0.75 18.26
N GLU A 350 21.59 -1.65 18.89
CA GLU A 350 21.71 -3.10 18.70
C GLU A 350 21.17 -3.56 17.34
N ASN A 351 20.04 -2.99 16.88
CA ASN A 351 19.27 -3.50 15.75
C ASN A 351 18.97 -2.47 14.66
N SER A 352 19.79 -1.41 14.55
CA SER A 352 19.56 -0.27 13.62
C SER A 352 19.20 -0.71 12.19
N ARG A 353 19.99 -1.59 11.58
CA ARG A 353 19.73 -2.13 10.23
C ARG A 353 18.37 -2.79 10.08
N GLN A 354 17.93 -3.54 11.10
CA GLN A 354 16.61 -4.15 11.09
C GLN A 354 15.49 -3.11 11.24
N ILE A 355 15.75 -2.02 11.95
CA ILE A 355 14.76 -0.96 12.23
C ILE A 355 14.58 -0.03 11.03
N ILE A 356 15.67 0.44 10.42
CA ILE A 356 15.64 1.46 9.36
C ILE A 356 16.03 0.94 7.97
N GLY A 357 16.65 -0.24 7.89
CA GLY A 357 17.19 -0.78 6.65
C GLY A 357 18.64 -0.33 6.36
N GLU A 358 19.26 -0.96 5.37
CA GLU A 358 20.69 -0.77 5.06
C GLU A 358 20.96 0.61 4.47
N TRP A 359 20.18 1.03 3.47
CA TRP A 359 20.45 2.32 2.83
C TRP A 359 20.28 3.49 3.80
N ARG A 360 19.23 3.46 4.64
CA ARG A 360 19.04 4.49 5.68
C ARG A 360 20.16 4.44 6.70
N TYR A 361 20.54 3.24 7.15
CA TYR A 361 21.67 3.06 8.06
C TYR A 361 22.93 3.76 7.53
N SER A 362 23.25 3.57 6.25
CA SER A 362 24.43 4.17 5.63
C SER A 362 24.42 5.71 5.64
N LEU A 363 23.24 6.33 5.66
CA LEU A 363 23.07 7.79 5.64
C LEU A 363 22.95 8.41 7.03
N ILE A 364 22.16 7.81 7.94
CA ILE A 364 21.74 8.48 9.17
C ILE A 364 22.37 7.92 10.45
N PHE A 365 22.88 6.68 10.43
CA PHE A 365 23.24 5.99 11.68
C PHE A 365 24.32 6.71 12.48
N ILE A 366 25.38 7.18 11.81
CA ILE A 366 26.53 7.81 12.47
C ILE A 366 26.10 9.09 13.20
N GLU A 367 25.49 10.02 12.47
CA GLU A 367 25.10 11.33 13.01
C GLU A 367 24.01 11.20 14.08
N LEU A 368 23.00 10.33 13.85
CA LEU A 368 21.94 10.10 14.82
C LEU A 368 22.47 9.43 16.09
N SER A 369 23.38 8.46 15.96
CA SER A 369 23.99 7.79 17.12
C SER A 369 24.85 8.72 17.95
N LYS A 370 25.58 9.63 17.30
CA LYS A 370 26.37 10.67 17.99
C LYS A 370 25.48 11.58 18.83
N LEU A 371 24.36 12.03 18.28
CA LEU A 371 23.38 12.83 19.01
C LEU A 371 22.82 12.07 20.22
N LEU A 372 22.38 10.82 20.00
CA LEU A 372 21.76 10.01 21.04
C LEU A 372 22.74 9.71 22.18
N LYS A 373 23.99 9.32 21.89
CA LYS A 373 25.01 9.03 22.93
C LYS A 373 25.38 10.24 23.77
N ASN A 374 25.32 11.45 23.21
CA ASN A 374 25.63 12.68 23.94
C ASN A 374 24.50 13.14 24.87
N ASN A 375 23.30 12.61 24.69
CA ASN A 375 22.09 13.05 25.39
C ASN A 375 21.37 11.95 26.17
N LEU A 376 21.83 10.70 26.08
CA LEU A 376 21.49 9.62 27.01
C LEU A 376 22.19 9.91 28.33
#